data_AF-A0A1M5N9W0-F1
#
_entry.id   AF-A0A1M5N9W0-F1
#
_cell.length_a   1.000
_cell.length_b   1.000
_cell.length_c   1.000
_cell.angle_alpha   90.00
_cell.angle_beta   90.00
_cell.angle_gamma   90.00
#
_symmetry.space_group_name_H-M   'P 1'
#
loop_
_entity.id
_entity.type
_entity.pdbx_description
1 polymer ?
#
loop_
_entity_poly.entity_id
_entity_poly.type
_entity_poly.pdbx_seq_one_letter_code
_entity_poly.pdbx_strand_id
1 'polypeptide(L)'
;MICLPSLGEKAPDFKANTTSGPIKLSSYTGKWVVLFSHPGDFTPVCTTEFLCFTKYYPEFKKRNAELLGLSIDSNASHLAWLYNILLFSGVDVPFPIIEDRDMKIANLYGMIAEPSNDTSAVRSVCIIDDKQILRTILHYPITTGRNIPEILRIIDALQTTDMGKVNTPADWLPGMPVIVPYPATFKELKERVKSCSKGCSCAEWYLCFVPDPKTKTNKYYKANSFPLNMYLGNSNNNAKNNSKSKKVKNTPPRAELDSSGYKPIDVNYCPNVNPIVVEYVFGNPQNLDTRLLDAAIYAFVEINSDGNLYVPNPTFLNQLVNMKTQKPSLKVIAAIGGWGAEGFSDAALTPTSRYNFARNVNNLIKEYNLDGVDIDWEYPGVSAAGIKSRPNDRENFTLLLTAIRDVIGNDKWLSVAGTGDRAYINNSVEIQNIAPIIDYFNLMSYDFTAGETGENARKHHANLFNSDLSLPGYSVDSMVNNLEEAGMPPEKILLGVPFYGRLGAITTKSYDELRRYYINKNGYEYKFDQQAKAPYLVKNNMFEMSYDNELSIFFKSQYVLKNCLGGIFAWASIFDQANILANAMYEGIYSPSKLKNELENIYGKF
;
A
#
# COMPACT_ATOMS: atom_id res chain seq x y z
N MET A 1 -3.62 -42.70 18.06
CA MET A 1 -3.51 -41.72 16.97
C MET A 1 -4.83 -40.98 16.92
N ILE A 2 -4.88 -39.73 17.39
CA ILE A 2 -6.10 -38.93 17.31
C ILE A 2 -6.30 -38.60 15.83
N CYS A 3 -7.39 -39.08 15.25
CA CYS A 3 -7.74 -38.79 13.86
C CYS A 3 -8.38 -37.40 13.84
N LEU A 4 -7.61 -36.38 13.48
CA LEU A 4 -8.13 -35.03 13.29
C LEU A 4 -9.16 -35.03 12.15
N PRO A 5 -10.25 -34.26 12.27
CA PRO A 5 -11.29 -34.23 11.26
C PRO A 5 -10.73 -33.70 9.94
N SER A 6 -10.96 -34.43 8.85
CA SER A 6 -10.47 -34.02 7.54
C SER A 6 -11.37 -32.96 6.93
N LEU A 7 -10.78 -32.04 6.16
CA LEU A 7 -11.55 -31.11 5.34
C LEU A 7 -12.47 -31.89 4.39
N GLY A 8 -13.74 -31.49 4.33
CA GLY A 8 -14.77 -32.14 3.52
C GLY A 8 -15.54 -33.27 4.21
N GLU A 9 -15.16 -33.66 5.43
CA GLU A 9 -15.92 -34.63 6.24
C GLU A 9 -16.95 -33.94 7.13
N LYS A 10 -17.89 -34.74 7.64
CA LYS A 10 -18.86 -34.25 8.62
C LYS A 10 -18.14 -33.84 9.90
N ALA A 11 -18.35 -32.60 10.32
CA ALA A 11 -17.79 -32.03 11.54
C ALA A 11 -18.21 -32.90 12.75
N PRO A 12 -17.26 -33.32 13.60
CA PRO A 12 -17.58 -34.10 14.78
C PRO A 12 -18.57 -33.39 15.71
N ASP A 13 -19.69 -34.05 16.00
CA ASP A 13 -20.74 -33.48 16.85
C ASP A 13 -20.30 -33.45 18.32
N PHE A 14 -20.72 -32.42 19.06
CA PHE A 14 -20.43 -32.27 20.48
C PHE A 14 -21.59 -31.63 21.23
N LYS A 15 -21.61 -31.83 22.56
CA LYS A 15 -22.47 -31.10 23.51
C LYS A 15 -21.55 -30.35 24.47
N ALA A 16 -21.87 -29.09 24.75
CA ALA A 16 -21.05 -28.27 25.63
C ALA A 16 -21.88 -27.29 26.45
N ASN A 17 -21.39 -26.94 27.63
CA ASN A 17 -21.88 -25.79 28.38
C ASN A 17 -21.23 -24.52 27.84
N THR A 18 -21.99 -23.42 27.82
CA THR A 18 -21.50 -22.12 27.34
C THR A 18 -21.99 -20.99 28.23
N THR A 19 -21.45 -19.79 27.99
CA THR A 19 -21.94 -18.54 28.60
C THR A 19 -23.40 -18.23 28.29
N SER A 20 -24.01 -18.86 27.29
CA SER A 20 -25.43 -18.72 26.94
C SER A 20 -26.26 -19.98 27.24
N GLY A 21 -25.72 -20.93 28.01
CA GLY A 21 -26.36 -22.21 28.34
C GLY A 21 -25.86 -23.38 27.49
N PRO A 22 -26.44 -24.58 27.67
CA PRO A 22 -25.99 -25.78 26.97
C PRO A 22 -26.32 -25.74 25.48
N ILE A 23 -25.35 -26.11 24.64
CA ILE A 23 -25.51 -26.21 23.18
C ILE A 23 -25.14 -27.61 22.67
N LYS A 24 -25.58 -27.90 21.45
CA LYS A 24 -25.13 -29.07 20.68
C LYS A 24 -24.77 -28.61 19.28
N LEU A 25 -23.61 -29.00 18.72
CA LEU A 25 -23.22 -28.54 17.39
C LEU A 25 -24.30 -28.84 16.35
N SER A 26 -24.87 -30.05 16.39
CA SER A 26 -25.93 -30.43 15.45
C SER A 26 -27.18 -29.52 15.46
N SER A 27 -27.42 -28.73 16.52
CA SER A 27 -28.55 -27.78 16.54
C SER A 27 -28.34 -26.58 15.61
N TYR A 28 -27.13 -26.40 15.10
CA TYR A 28 -26.79 -25.38 14.10
C TYR A 28 -26.97 -25.87 12.66
N THR A 29 -27.51 -27.09 12.44
CA THR A 29 -27.87 -27.57 11.10
C THR A 29 -28.73 -26.53 10.37
N GLY A 30 -28.39 -26.21 9.13
CA GLY A 30 -29.00 -25.12 8.36
C GLY A 30 -28.34 -23.74 8.56
N LYS A 31 -27.30 -23.65 9.40
CA LYS A 31 -26.48 -22.45 9.60
C LYS A 31 -25.00 -22.78 9.48
N TRP A 32 -24.22 -21.80 9.04
CA TRP A 32 -22.76 -21.88 9.11
C TRP A 32 -22.30 -21.64 10.55
N VAL A 33 -21.21 -22.29 10.96
CA VAL A 33 -20.62 -22.12 12.29
C VAL A 33 -19.14 -21.82 12.14
N VAL A 34 -18.70 -20.73 12.76
CA VAL A 34 -17.28 -20.42 12.97
C VAL A 34 -16.95 -20.81 14.40
N LEU A 35 -16.38 -22.00 14.57
CA LEU A 35 -15.86 -22.48 15.83
C LEU A 35 -14.41 -22.01 15.96
N PHE A 36 -14.08 -21.25 16.99
CA PHE A 36 -12.73 -20.73 17.15
C PHE A 36 -12.24 -20.88 18.57
N SER A 37 -10.99 -21.31 18.71
CA SER A 37 -10.34 -21.43 20.02
C SER A 37 -9.59 -20.15 20.38
N HIS A 38 -9.41 -19.91 21.68
CA HIS A 38 -8.49 -18.89 22.19
C HIS A 38 -7.64 -19.45 23.35
N PRO A 39 -6.37 -19.01 23.49
CA PRO A 39 -5.46 -19.49 24.54
C PRO A 39 -5.98 -19.35 25.98
N GLY A 40 -6.72 -18.28 26.28
CA GLY A 40 -7.31 -18.08 27.60
C GLY A 40 -7.95 -16.72 27.78
N ASP A 41 -8.85 -16.65 28.75
CA ASP A 41 -9.53 -15.43 29.19
C ASP A 41 -8.52 -14.42 29.78
N PHE A 42 -8.88 -13.14 29.84
CA PHE A 42 -8.03 -12.06 30.36
C PHE A 42 -6.66 -11.89 29.67
N THR A 43 -6.49 -12.42 28.46
CA THR A 43 -5.27 -12.23 27.66
C THR A 43 -5.43 -11.09 26.64
N PRO A 44 -4.36 -10.32 26.35
CA PRO A 44 -4.48 -9.09 25.56
C PRO A 44 -4.90 -9.34 24.10
N VAL A 45 -4.30 -10.33 23.43
CA VAL A 45 -4.64 -10.67 22.04
C VAL A 45 -6.06 -11.21 21.92
N CYS A 46 -6.50 -12.07 22.86
CA CYS A 46 -7.86 -12.62 22.80
C CYS A 46 -8.90 -11.54 23.07
N THR A 47 -8.59 -10.58 23.95
CA THR A 47 -9.46 -9.44 24.24
C THR A 47 -9.67 -8.58 22.98
N THR A 48 -8.61 -8.26 22.24
CA THR A 48 -8.75 -7.49 20.98
C THR A 48 -9.53 -8.25 19.91
N GLU A 49 -9.36 -9.57 19.83
CA GLU A 49 -10.10 -10.40 18.88
C GLU A 49 -11.59 -10.52 19.20
N PHE A 50 -11.96 -10.68 20.47
CA PHE A 50 -13.38 -10.73 20.86
C PHE A 50 -14.09 -9.40 20.59
N LEU A 51 -13.43 -8.27 20.81
CA LEU A 51 -13.93 -6.95 20.39
C LEU A 51 -14.09 -6.88 18.87
N CYS A 52 -13.13 -7.41 18.10
CA CYS A 52 -13.19 -7.42 16.64
C CYS A 52 -14.31 -8.35 16.12
N PHE A 53 -14.43 -9.57 16.62
CA PHE A 53 -15.53 -10.48 16.31
C PHE A 53 -16.89 -9.86 16.64
N THR A 54 -16.99 -9.15 17.77
CA THR A 54 -18.21 -8.43 18.14
C THR A 54 -18.54 -7.32 17.14
N LYS A 55 -17.55 -6.50 16.76
CA LYS A 55 -17.72 -5.47 15.73
C LYS A 55 -18.23 -6.04 14.40
N TYR A 56 -17.73 -7.20 13.99
CA TYR A 56 -18.11 -7.86 12.75
C TYR A 56 -19.28 -8.84 12.89
N TYR A 57 -19.83 -9.04 14.10
CA TYR A 57 -20.91 -10.00 14.34
C TYR A 57 -22.11 -9.81 13.40
N PRO A 58 -22.59 -8.59 13.11
CA PRO A 58 -23.67 -8.38 12.13
C PRO A 58 -23.36 -8.92 10.73
N GLU A 59 -22.09 -8.93 10.31
CA GLU A 59 -21.67 -9.46 9.01
C GLU A 59 -21.71 -10.99 8.95
N PHE A 60 -21.42 -11.68 10.06
CA PHE A 60 -21.62 -13.13 10.17
C PHE A 60 -23.12 -13.47 10.10
N LYS A 61 -23.97 -12.71 10.81
CA LYS A 61 -25.43 -12.91 10.77
C LYS A 61 -26.00 -12.75 9.36
N LYS A 62 -25.55 -11.75 8.60
CA LYS A 62 -25.95 -11.55 7.19
C LYS A 62 -25.64 -12.75 6.30
N ARG A 63 -24.63 -13.56 6.65
CA ARG A 63 -24.21 -14.77 5.93
C ARG A 63 -24.85 -16.05 6.49
N ASN A 64 -25.82 -15.93 7.40
CA ASN A 64 -26.37 -17.07 8.14
C ASN A 64 -25.28 -17.89 8.86
N ALA A 65 -24.29 -17.19 9.42
CA ALA A 65 -23.19 -17.77 10.18
C ALA A 65 -23.27 -17.38 11.66
N GLU A 66 -23.00 -18.35 12.54
CA GLU A 66 -22.93 -18.18 13.98
C GLU A 66 -21.47 -18.31 14.45
N LEU A 67 -21.13 -17.58 15.51
CA LEU A 67 -19.81 -17.62 16.15
C LEU A 67 -19.87 -18.48 17.42
N LEU A 68 -18.89 -19.36 17.62
CA LEU A 68 -18.69 -20.12 18.85
C LEU A 68 -17.24 -19.97 19.30
N GLY A 69 -17.01 -19.24 20.39
CA GLY A 69 -15.71 -19.21 21.05
C GLY A 69 -15.48 -20.47 21.87
N LEU A 70 -14.23 -20.86 22.07
CA LEU A 70 -13.85 -22.03 22.87
C LEU A 70 -12.54 -21.78 23.59
N SER A 71 -12.50 -22.03 24.90
CA SER A 71 -11.23 -22.24 25.60
C SER A 71 -11.40 -23.29 26.69
N ILE A 72 -10.27 -23.64 27.30
CA ILE A 72 -10.23 -24.58 28.41
C ILE A 72 -10.58 -23.91 29.74
N ASP A 73 -10.84 -22.61 29.79
CA ASP A 73 -11.21 -21.92 31.03
C ASP A 73 -12.61 -22.33 31.51
N SER A 74 -12.94 -22.05 32.77
CA SER A 74 -14.26 -22.37 33.31
C SER A 74 -15.32 -21.38 32.83
N ASN A 75 -16.58 -21.79 32.84
CA ASN A 75 -17.68 -20.88 32.47
C ASN A 75 -17.76 -19.66 33.41
N ALA A 76 -17.39 -19.81 34.68
CA ALA A 76 -17.29 -18.70 35.63
C ALA A 76 -16.21 -17.68 35.22
N SER A 77 -15.07 -18.15 34.69
CA SER A 77 -14.01 -17.29 34.13
C SER A 77 -14.51 -16.53 32.90
N HIS A 78 -15.17 -17.23 31.97
CA HIS A 78 -15.72 -16.60 30.78
C HIS A 78 -16.68 -15.48 31.13
N LEU A 79 -17.62 -15.71 32.05
CA LEU A 79 -18.59 -14.70 32.49
C LEU A 79 -17.91 -13.50 33.14
N ALA A 80 -16.91 -13.73 33.99
CA ALA A 80 -16.14 -12.65 34.62
C ALA A 80 -15.37 -11.84 33.57
N TRP A 81 -14.80 -12.49 32.56
CA TRP A 81 -14.07 -11.84 31.49
C TRP A 81 -14.98 -11.04 30.54
N LEU A 82 -16.11 -11.62 30.14
CA LEU A 82 -17.13 -10.91 29.34
C LEU A 82 -17.68 -9.69 30.08
N TYR A 83 -17.94 -9.82 31.38
CA TYR A 83 -18.36 -8.69 32.20
C TYR A 83 -17.26 -7.62 32.30
N ASN A 84 -15.99 -8.03 32.42
CA ASN A 84 -14.87 -7.09 32.39
C ASN A 84 -14.78 -6.34 31.05
N ILE A 85 -14.89 -7.04 29.91
CA ILE A 85 -14.94 -6.44 28.57
C ILE A 85 -16.06 -5.39 28.49
N LEU A 86 -17.26 -5.74 28.96
CA LEU A 86 -18.38 -4.82 28.99
C LEU A 86 -18.07 -3.56 29.81
N LEU A 87 -17.50 -3.71 31.01
CA LEU A 87 -17.21 -2.58 31.89
C LEU A 87 -16.16 -1.61 31.32
N PHE A 88 -15.07 -2.10 30.75
CA PHE A 88 -13.99 -1.21 30.29
C PHE A 88 -14.20 -0.70 28.86
N SER A 89 -14.90 -1.45 28.00
CA SER A 89 -15.07 -1.09 26.58
C SER A 89 -16.48 -0.60 26.22
N GLY A 90 -17.48 -0.87 27.07
CA GLY A 90 -18.90 -0.64 26.76
C GLY A 90 -19.47 -1.61 25.72
N VAL A 91 -18.73 -2.65 25.33
CA VAL A 91 -19.12 -3.62 24.30
C VAL A 91 -19.63 -4.91 24.95
N ASP A 92 -20.83 -5.31 24.59
CA ASP A 92 -21.41 -6.61 24.94
C ASP A 92 -21.08 -7.65 23.85
N VAL A 93 -20.54 -8.80 24.24
CA VAL A 93 -20.12 -9.87 23.31
C VAL A 93 -21.33 -10.75 22.99
N PRO A 94 -21.81 -10.76 21.73
CA PRO A 94 -23.14 -11.30 21.40
C PRO A 94 -23.15 -12.79 21.04
N PHE A 95 -22.08 -13.53 21.36
CA PHE A 95 -21.94 -14.94 21.00
C PHE A 95 -21.37 -15.75 22.17
N PRO A 96 -21.72 -17.05 22.26
CA PRO A 96 -21.33 -17.87 23.40
C PRO A 96 -19.85 -18.28 23.37
N ILE A 97 -19.29 -18.50 24.56
CA ILE A 97 -18.00 -19.15 24.77
C ILE A 97 -18.23 -20.53 25.38
N ILE A 98 -17.68 -21.56 24.75
CA ILE A 98 -17.70 -22.95 25.19
C ILE A 98 -16.66 -23.16 26.29
N GLU A 99 -17.12 -23.75 27.41
CA GLU A 99 -16.26 -24.28 28.47
C GLU A 99 -15.81 -25.70 28.07
N ASP A 100 -14.53 -25.84 27.66
CA ASP A 100 -13.92 -27.12 27.27
C ASP A 100 -12.83 -27.55 28.26
N ARG A 101 -13.16 -27.54 29.55
CA ARG A 101 -12.22 -27.79 30.67
C ARG A 101 -11.47 -29.11 30.60
N ASP A 102 -12.06 -30.14 29.99
CA ASP A 102 -11.48 -31.47 29.81
C ASP A 102 -10.83 -31.67 28.42
N MET A 103 -10.72 -30.59 27.63
CA MET A 103 -10.13 -30.54 26.29
C MET A 103 -10.79 -31.49 25.29
N LYS A 104 -12.01 -31.98 25.54
CA LYS A 104 -12.64 -32.96 24.64
C LYS A 104 -12.86 -32.37 23.26
N ILE A 105 -13.38 -31.15 23.17
CA ILE A 105 -13.72 -30.52 21.89
C ILE A 105 -12.44 -30.01 21.22
N ALA A 106 -11.50 -29.45 21.98
CA ALA A 106 -10.20 -29.02 21.48
C ALA A 106 -9.43 -30.20 20.86
N ASN A 107 -9.39 -31.36 21.52
CA ASN A 107 -8.80 -32.58 20.95
C ASN A 107 -9.55 -33.06 19.70
N LEU A 108 -10.88 -33.01 19.74
CA LEU A 108 -11.75 -33.47 18.66
C LEU A 108 -11.54 -32.67 17.36
N TYR A 109 -11.14 -31.41 17.46
CA TYR A 109 -10.88 -30.53 16.31
C TYR A 109 -9.40 -30.20 16.07
N GLY A 110 -8.48 -30.76 16.86
CA GLY A 110 -7.04 -30.49 16.71
C GLY A 110 -6.65 -29.06 17.08
N MET A 111 -7.34 -28.46 18.04
CA MET A 111 -7.11 -27.08 18.49
C MET A 111 -6.08 -27.01 19.63
N ILE A 112 -5.11 -27.93 19.68
CA ILE A 112 -4.10 -28.07 20.75
C ILE A 112 -2.69 -28.02 20.15
N ALA A 113 -1.73 -27.42 20.86
CA ALA A 113 -0.37 -27.23 20.35
C ALA A 113 0.51 -28.44 20.69
N GLU A 114 1.14 -29.07 19.68
CA GLU A 114 2.28 -29.98 19.89
C GLU A 114 3.57 -29.31 19.34
N PRO A 115 4.76 -29.48 19.98
CA PRO A 115 5.11 -30.35 21.11
C PRO A 115 5.37 -29.60 22.44
N SER A 116 4.79 -28.42 22.66
CA SER A 116 4.98 -27.72 23.94
C SER A 116 4.22 -28.43 25.07
N ASN A 117 4.89 -28.74 26.18
CA ASN A 117 4.33 -29.24 27.45
C ASN A 117 3.30 -28.29 28.12
N ASP A 118 2.77 -27.33 27.38
CA ASP A 118 1.88 -26.30 27.86
C ASP A 118 0.48 -26.61 27.36
N THR A 119 -0.49 -26.70 28.27
CA THR A 119 -1.90 -27.02 28.02
C THR A 119 -2.65 -25.95 27.21
N SER A 120 -1.91 -25.06 26.54
CA SER A 120 -2.40 -23.92 25.77
C SER A 120 -2.97 -24.39 24.43
N ALA A 121 -4.26 -24.11 24.19
CA ALA A 121 -4.91 -24.38 22.91
C ALA A 121 -4.26 -23.54 21.78
N VAL A 122 -4.03 -24.14 20.60
CA VAL A 122 -3.62 -23.38 19.39
C VAL A 122 -4.75 -22.45 19.02
N ARG A 123 -4.43 -21.22 18.64
CA ARG A 123 -5.40 -20.26 18.09
C ARG A 123 -5.89 -20.76 16.73
N SER A 124 -7.04 -21.42 16.72
CA SER A 124 -7.56 -22.12 15.54
C SER A 124 -8.96 -21.63 15.19
N VAL A 125 -9.31 -21.73 13.91
CA VAL A 125 -10.65 -21.41 13.40
C VAL A 125 -11.10 -22.55 12.51
N CYS A 126 -12.25 -23.14 12.83
CA CYS A 126 -12.95 -24.10 12.01
C CYS A 126 -14.22 -23.46 11.43
N ILE A 127 -14.35 -23.49 10.10
CA ILE A 127 -15.57 -23.05 9.41
C ILE A 127 -16.34 -24.29 9.00
N ILE A 128 -17.55 -24.44 9.56
CA ILE A 128 -18.45 -25.58 9.36
C ILE A 128 -19.68 -25.06 8.60
N ASP A 129 -20.08 -25.76 7.55
CA ASP A 129 -21.22 -25.34 6.73
C ASP A 129 -22.58 -25.74 7.29
N ASP A 130 -23.64 -25.30 6.59
CA ASP A 130 -25.03 -25.57 6.92
C ASP A 130 -25.42 -27.05 6.90
N LYS A 131 -24.60 -27.91 6.27
CA LYS A 131 -24.74 -29.37 6.25
C LYS A 131 -23.86 -30.06 7.28
N GLN A 132 -23.21 -29.28 8.14
CA GLN A 132 -22.30 -29.74 9.18
C GLN A 132 -21.03 -30.37 8.59
N ILE A 133 -20.56 -29.89 7.44
CA ILE A 133 -19.29 -30.31 6.85
C ILE A 133 -18.19 -29.32 7.27
N LEU A 134 -17.03 -29.82 7.66
CA LEU A 134 -15.87 -29.00 7.97
C LEU A 134 -15.22 -28.51 6.66
N ARG A 135 -15.23 -27.19 6.44
CA ARG A 135 -14.82 -26.57 5.16
C ARG A 135 -13.48 -25.86 5.20
N THR A 136 -13.05 -25.39 6.37
CA THR A 136 -11.77 -24.69 6.53
C THR A 136 -11.25 -24.86 7.94
N ILE A 137 -9.93 -25.01 8.07
CA ILE A 137 -9.20 -24.91 9.33
C ILE A 137 -8.10 -23.86 9.12
N LEU A 138 -8.03 -22.86 10.00
CA LEU A 138 -6.93 -21.90 10.07
C LEU A 138 -6.20 -22.09 11.40
N HIS A 139 -4.87 -22.14 11.38
CA HIS A 139 -4.04 -22.16 12.58
C HIS A 139 -3.17 -20.90 12.64
N TYR A 140 -3.16 -20.26 13.80
CA TYR A 140 -2.36 -19.09 14.09
C TYR A 140 -1.41 -19.38 15.26
N PRO A 141 -0.19 -18.83 15.24
CA PRO A 141 0.63 -18.74 16.45
C PRO A 141 -0.13 -18.00 17.56
N ILE A 142 0.14 -18.35 18.82
CA ILE A 142 -0.48 -17.71 20.00
C ILE A 142 -0.22 -16.19 19.99
N THR A 143 0.92 -15.76 19.44
CA THR A 143 1.36 -14.37 19.32
C THR A 143 0.68 -13.56 18.22
N THR A 144 -0.09 -14.21 17.32
CA THR A 144 -0.68 -13.55 16.15
C THR A 144 -2.20 -13.50 16.25
N GLY A 145 -2.77 -12.30 16.18
CA GLY A 145 -4.23 -12.12 16.12
C GLY A 145 -4.82 -12.51 14.76
N ARG A 146 -6.05 -13.02 14.78
CA ARG A 146 -6.81 -13.43 13.60
C ARG A 146 -7.24 -12.25 12.74
N ASN A 147 -7.27 -12.45 11.43
CA ASN A 147 -7.84 -11.51 10.47
C ASN A 147 -9.34 -11.83 10.25
N ILE A 148 -10.23 -11.12 10.95
CA ILE A 148 -11.68 -11.36 10.88
C ILE A 148 -12.25 -11.11 9.46
N PRO A 149 -11.84 -10.05 8.73
CA PRO A 149 -12.17 -9.91 7.31
C PRO A 149 -11.83 -11.13 6.45
N GLU A 150 -10.73 -11.82 6.72
CA GLU A 150 -10.36 -13.05 5.99
C GLU A 150 -11.33 -14.20 6.28
N ILE A 151 -11.76 -14.37 7.54
CA ILE A 151 -12.76 -15.39 7.91
C ILE A 151 -14.09 -15.12 7.17
N LEU A 152 -14.54 -13.86 7.11
CA LEU A 152 -15.73 -13.47 6.36
C LEU A 152 -15.57 -13.73 4.85
N ARG A 153 -14.41 -13.39 4.28
CA ARG A 153 -14.09 -13.63 2.88
C ARG A 153 -14.14 -15.13 2.53
N ILE A 154 -13.60 -15.99 3.40
CA ILE A 154 -13.65 -17.46 3.21
C ILE A 154 -15.10 -17.96 3.21
N ILE A 155 -15.95 -17.51 4.14
CA ILE A 155 -17.38 -17.87 4.15
C ILE A 155 -18.04 -17.45 2.83
N ASP A 156 -17.78 -16.23 2.38
CA ASP A 156 -18.34 -15.75 1.12
C ASP A 156 -17.88 -16.57 -0.08
N ALA A 157 -16.59 -16.92 -0.13
CA ALA A 157 -16.02 -17.75 -1.18
C ALA A 157 -16.70 -19.13 -1.19
N LEU A 158 -16.74 -19.81 -0.05
CA LEU A 158 -17.36 -21.13 0.09
C LEU A 158 -18.83 -21.12 -0.32
N GLN A 159 -19.62 -20.17 0.19
CA GLN A 159 -21.03 -20.03 -0.20
C GLN A 159 -21.21 -19.72 -1.70
N THR A 160 -20.31 -18.93 -2.28
CA THR A 160 -20.34 -18.63 -3.72
C THR A 160 -20.00 -19.85 -4.56
N THR A 161 -19.00 -20.63 -4.16
CA THR A 161 -18.66 -21.90 -4.83
C THR A 161 -19.80 -22.91 -4.76
N ASP A 162 -20.45 -23.05 -3.60
CA ASP A 162 -21.54 -24.00 -3.39
C ASP A 162 -22.78 -23.66 -4.22
N MET A 163 -23.16 -22.37 -4.21
CA MET A 163 -24.32 -21.85 -4.93
C MET A 163 -24.09 -21.82 -6.44
N GLY A 164 -22.90 -21.41 -6.86
CA GLY A 164 -22.56 -21.18 -8.26
C GLY A 164 -22.07 -22.41 -9.01
N LYS A 165 -21.59 -23.45 -8.30
CA LYS A 165 -20.76 -24.53 -8.86
C LYS A 165 -19.58 -23.97 -9.64
N VAL A 166 -18.92 -22.99 -9.02
CA VAL A 166 -17.77 -22.23 -9.53
C VAL A 166 -16.63 -22.31 -8.52
N ASN A 167 -15.43 -21.95 -8.95
CA ASN A 167 -14.25 -21.79 -8.11
C ASN A 167 -13.97 -20.29 -7.91
N THR A 168 -13.38 -19.90 -6.79
CA THR A 168 -12.91 -18.53 -6.58
C THR A 168 -11.41 -18.46 -6.87
N PRO A 169 -10.92 -17.48 -7.67
CA PRO A 169 -9.49 -17.29 -7.90
C PRO A 169 -8.73 -16.84 -6.64
N ALA A 170 -7.40 -16.76 -6.73
CA ALA A 170 -6.57 -16.15 -5.69
C ALA A 170 -7.03 -14.71 -5.40
N ASP A 171 -6.98 -14.32 -4.12
CA ASP A 171 -7.37 -13.01 -3.59
C ASP A 171 -8.80 -12.57 -3.94
N TRP A 172 -9.68 -13.54 -4.25
CA TRP A 172 -11.06 -13.27 -4.59
C TRP A 172 -11.82 -12.63 -3.42
N LEU A 173 -12.53 -11.53 -3.73
CA LEU A 173 -13.49 -10.87 -2.86
C LEU A 173 -14.91 -10.97 -3.46
N PRO A 174 -15.97 -10.90 -2.64
CA PRO A 174 -17.35 -10.92 -3.11
C PRO A 174 -17.60 -9.93 -4.26
N GLY A 175 -18.28 -10.39 -5.31
CA GLY A 175 -18.55 -9.60 -6.51
C GLY A 175 -17.44 -9.60 -7.56
N MET A 176 -16.26 -10.13 -7.27
CA MET A 176 -15.24 -10.38 -8.31
C MET A 176 -15.63 -11.57 -9.20
N PRO A 177 -15.14 -11.63 -10.46
CA PRO A 177 -15.35 -12.79 -11.32
C PRO A 177 -14.89 -14.10 -10.67
N VAL A 178 -15.63 -15.17 -10.93
CA VAL A 178 -15.36 -16.53 -10.45
C VAL A 178 -14.90 -17.41 -11.62
N ILE A 179 -14.19 -18.49 -11.32
CA ILE A 179 -13.66 -19.43 -12.29
C ILE A 179 -14.66 -20.57 -12.52
N VAL A 180 -14.87 -20.97 -13.77
CA VAL A 180 -15.62 -22.18 -14.11
C VAL A 180 -14.74 -23.41 -13.85
N PRO A 181 -15.24 -24.50 -13.24
CA PRO A 181 -14.47 -25.71 -13.05
C PRO A 181 -13.84 -26.23 -14.34
N TYR A 182 -12.67 -26.87 -14.23
CA TYR A 182 -11.98 -27.43 -15.38
C TYR A 182 -12.76 -28.62 -15.97
N PRO A 183 -12.71 -28.85 -17.29
CA PRO A 183 -13.34 -30.01 -17.91
C PRO A 183 -12.66 -31.31 -17.47
N ALA A 184 -13.44 -32.34 -17.13
CA ALA A 184 -12.91 -33.63 -16.67
C ALA A 184 -12.57 -34.58 -17.83
N THR A 185 -13.12 -34.34 -19.03
CA THR A 185 -12.90 -35.17 -20.21
C THR A 185 -12.47 -34.35 -21.43
N PHE A 186 -11.78 -34.99 -22.39
CA PHE A 186 -11.40 -34.34 -23.63
C PHE A 186 -12.60 -33.89 -24.47
N LYS A 187 -13.74 -34.57 -24.33
CA LYS A 187 -15.01 -34.17 -24.95
C LYS A 187 -15.50 -32.85 -24.35
N GLU A 188 -15.57 -32.75 -23.03
CA GLU A 188 -15.95 -31.52 -22.32
C GLU A 188 -14.99 -30.36 -22.59
N LEU A 189 -13.69 -30.63 -22.74
CA LEU A 189 -12.71 -29.63 -23.16
C LEU A 189 -13.05 -29.06 -24.54
N LYS A 190 -13.28 -29.94 -25.54
CA LYS A 190 -13.67 -29.49 -26.89
C LYS A 190 -14.98 -28.71 -26.87
N GLU A 191 -15.92 -29.11 -26.03
CA GLU A 191 -17.18 -28.39 -25.84
C GLU A 191 -16.94 -27.03 -25.17
N ARG A 192 -16.08 -26.93 -24.15
CA ARG A 192 -15.70 -25.67 -23.47
C ARG A 192 -15.08 -24.66 -24.44
N VAL A 193 -14.12 -25.11 -25.26
CA VAL A 193 -13.49 -24.28 -26.29
C VAL A 193 -14.51 -23.75 -27.31
N LYS A 194 -15.52 -24.55 -27.66
CA LYS A 194 -16.59 -24.14 -28.59
C LYS A 194 -17.64 -23.21 -27.96
N SER A 195 -17.99 -23.43 -26.69
CA SER A 195 -19.15 -22.83 -26.02
C SER A 195 -18.87 -21.54 -25.22
N CYS A 196 -17.64 -21.27 -24.79
CA CYS A 196 -17.31 -20.05 -24.04
C CYS A 196 -17.39 -18.75 -24.91
N SER A 197 -17.83 -18.84 -26.16
CA SER A 197 -18.06 -17.67 -27.04
C SER A 197 -19.21 -16.74 -26.61
N LYS A 198 -20.00 -17.10 -25.58
CA LYS A 198 -21.08 -16.26 -25.03
C LYS A 198 -21.14 -16.34 -23.51
N GLY A 199 -20.65 -15.31 -22.82
CA GLY A 199 -20.87 -15.08 -21.37
C GLY A 199 -19.77 -15.56 -20.43
N CYS A 200 -18.63 -15.98 -20.98
CA CYS A 200 -17.46 -16.48 -20.26
C CYS A 200 -16.20 -15.86 -20.90
N SER A 201 -15.15 -15.63 -20.13
CA SER A 201 -13.87 -15.12 -20.62
C SER A 201 -12.72 -16.03 -20.19
N CYS A 202 -12.10 -16.70 -21.16
CA CYS A 202 -10.99 -17.61 -20.89
C CYS A 202 -9.64 -17.03 -21.35
N ALA A 203 -8.60 -17.25 -20.54
CA ALA A 203 -7.21 -17.28 -21.04
C ALA A 203 -7.01 -18.46 -21.96
N GLU A 204 -7.42 -19.59 -21.43
CA GLU A 204 -7.09 -20.94 -21.83
C GLU A 204 -8.29 -21.80 -21.43
N TRP A 205 -8.41 -22.97 -22.05
CA TRP A 205 -9.57 -23.85 -21.86
C TRP A 205 -9.82 -24.26 -20.40
N TYR A 206 -8.80 -24.22 -19.54
CA TYR A 206 -8.87 -24.52 -18.11
C TYR A 206 -9.02 -23.28 -17.21
N LEU A 207 -8.79 -22.07 -17.73
CA LEU A 207 -8.81 -20.82 -16.96
C LEU A 207 -9.84 -19.87 -17.56
N CYS A 208 -11.08 -20.04 -17.11
CA CYS A 208 -12.25 -19.36 -17.64
C CYS A 208 -13.01 -18.66 -16.52
N PHE A 209 -13.25 -17.37 -16.68
CA PHE A 209 -13.97 -16.53 -15.73
C PHE A 209 -15.41 -16.30 -16.17
N VAL A 210 -16.33 -16.27 -15.20
CA VAL A 210 -17.73 -15.88 -15.33
C VAL A 210 -18.10 -14.90 -14.21
N PRO A 211 -19.17 -14.10 -14.37
CA PRO A 211 -19.63 -13.23 -13.29
C PRO A 211 -19.98 -14.00 -12.02
N ASP A 212 -19.76 -13.39 -10.86
CA ASP A 212 -20.20 -13.94 -9.58
C ASP A 212 -21.72 -14.20 -9.63
N PRO A 213 -22.17 -15.43 -9.38
CA PRO A 213 -23.58 -15.78 -9.43
C PRO A 213 -24.45 -15.03 -8.40
N LYS A 214 -23.88 -14.50 -7.31
CA LYS A 214 -24.59 -13.64 -6.34
C LYS A 214 -24.90 -12.24 -6.90
N THR A 215 -24.21 -11.81 -7.97
CA THR A 215 -24.28 -10.44 -8.51
C THR A 215 -24.83 -10.35 -9.93
N LYS A 216 -25.56 -11.38 -10.41
CA LYS A 216 -26.11 -11.53 -11.78
C LYS A 216 -26.93 -10.33 -12.33
N THR A 217 -27.18 -9.28 -11.56
CA THR A 217 -27.86 -8.05 -11.97
C THR A 217 -26.94 -6.88 -12.32
N ASN A 218 -25.62 -6.99 -12.13
CA ASN A 218 -24.72 -5.87 -12.42
C ASN A 218 -24.43 -5.78 -13.93
N LYS A 219 -25.12 -4.85 -14.62
CA LYS A 219 -24.93 -4.46 -16.04
C LYS A 219 -23.50 -3.99 -16.41
N TYR A 220 -22.57 -4.00 -15.46
CA TYR A 220 -21.22 -3.43 -15.59
C TYR A 220 -20.14 -4.42 -16.07
N TYR A 221 -20.41 -5.72 -16.09
CA TYR A 221 -19.44 -6.72 -16.57
C TYR A 221 -19.87 -7.29 -17.92
N LYS A 222 -19.46 -6.62 -19.01
CA LYS A 222 -19.57 -7.19 -20.36
C LYS A 222 -18.54 -8.30 -20.50
N ALA A 223 -18.93 -9.37 -21.20
CA ALA A 223 -18.15 -10.61 -21.32
C ALA A 223 -16.72 -10.49 -21.91
N ASN A 224 -16.33 -9.30 -22.38
CA ASN A 224 -15.03 -9.03 -23.01
C ASN A 224 -14.10 -8.15 -22.17
N SER A 225 -14.44 -7.84 -20.92
CA SER A 225 -13.62 -7.00 -20.02
C SER A 225 -13.27 -7.73 -18.72
N PHE A 226 -12.87 -8.99 -18.82
CA PHE A 226 -12.45 -9.78 -17.66
C PHE A 226 -10.92 -9.75 -17.52
N PRO A 227 -10.38 -9.48 -16.32
CA PRO A 227 -9.00 -9.11 -16.15
C PRO A 227 -8.15 -10.36 -15.96
N LEU A 228 -7.97 -11.10 -17.04
CA LEU A 228 -6.93 -12.11 -17.10
C LEU A 228 -5.54 -11.51 -16.83
N ASN A 229 -5.36 -10.26 -17.21
CA ASN A 229 -4.18 -9.44 -16.97
C ASN A 229 -3.91 -9.16 -15.47
N MET A 230 -4.87 -9.42 -14.57
CA MET A 230 -4.64 -9.32 -13.12
C MET A 230 -3.87 -10.53 -12.57
N TYR A 231 -3.93 -11.67 -13.26
CA TYR A 231 -3.30 -12.93 -12.83
C TYR A 231 -2.13 -13.36 -13.74
N LEU A 232 -2.20 -13.01 -15.03
CA LEU A 232 -1.13 -13.22 -15.99
C LEU A 232 -0.45 -11.87 -16.18
N GLY A 233 0.67 -11.64 -15.48
CA GLY A 233 1.57 -10.54 -15.83
C GLY A 233 1.82 -10.55 -17.34
N ASN A 234 1.73 -9.39 -17.98
CA ASN A 234 1.72 -9.21 -19.44
C ASN A 234 2.64 -10.19 -20.18
N SER A 235 2.06 -11.19 -20.84
CA SER A 235 2.77 -11.99 -21.84
C SER A 235 2.12 -11.84 -23.21
N ASN A 236 2.97 -11.48 -24.16
CA ASN A 236 2.88 -11.61 -25.61
C ASN A 236 2.17 -10.54 -26.46
N ASN A 237 3.03 -9.68 -27.00
CA ASN A 237 3.00 -9.20 -28.38
C ASN A 237 2.74 -10.33 -29.39
N ASN A 238 1.76 -10.09 -30.27
CA ASN A 238 1.69 -10.43 -31.71
C ASN A 238 0.34 -11.03 -32.13
N ALA A 239 -0.54 -10.17 -32.65
CA ALA A 239 -1.41 -10.51 -33.77
C ALA A 239 -1.98 -9.24 -34.42
N LYS A 240 -1.50 -8.94 -35.64
CA LYS A 240 -2.13 -8.00 -36.57
C LYS A 240 -3.50 -8.56 -37.01
N ASN A 241 -4.56 -7.75 -36.96
CA ASN A 241 -5.33 -7.28 -38.12
C ASN A 241 -6.76 -6.86 -37.79
N ASN A 242 -7.08 -5.63 -38.21
CA ASN A 242 -8.32 -5.17 -38.85
C ASN A 242 -9.67 -5.67 -38.33
N SER A 243 -10.36 -4.83 -37.55
CA SER A 243 -11.79 -4.59 -37.80
C SER A 243 -12.22 -3.18 -37.38
N LYS A 244 -13.06 -2.58 -38.22
CA LYS A 244 -13.57 -1.21 -38.13
C LYS A 244 -14.27 -0.95 -36.78
N SER A 245 -13.79 0.03 -36.02
CA SER A 245 -14.38 0.43 -34.75
C SER A 245 -15.64 1.29 -34.96
N LYS A 246 -16.79 0.78 -34.52
CA LYS A 246 -17.95 1.60 -34.18
C LYS A 246 -17.74 2.18 -32.78
N LYS A 247 -17.64 3.50 -32.69
CA LYS A 247 -17.54 4.28 -31.45
C LYS A 247 -18.71 3.97 -30.51
N VAL A 248 -18.43 3.53 -29.29
CA VAL A 248 -19.36 3.58 -28.15
C VAL A 248 -18.65 4.34 -27.03
N LYS A 249 -19.19 5.52 -26.70
CA LYS A 249 -18.68 6.45 -25.69
C LYS A 249 -19.09 5.97 -24.29
N ASN A 250 -18.11 5.68 -23.43
CA ASN A 250 -18.22 5.77 -21.98
C ASN A 250 -17.01 6.60 -21.51
N THR A 251 -17.09 7.91 -21.68
CA THR A 251 -16.09 8.86 -21.19
C THR A 251 -16.48 9.27 -19.77
N PRO A 252 -15.55 9.36 -18.81
CA PRO A 252 -15.81 9.97 -17.51
C PRO A 252 -16.37 11.39 -17.67
N PRO A 253 -17.04 11.97 -16.65
CA PRO A 253 -17.44 13.37 -16.71
C PRO A 253 -16.22 14.24 -17.00
N ARG A 254 -16.27 15.00 -18.10
CA ARG A 254 -15.21 15.92 -18.50
C ARG A 254 -15.05 17.00 -17.44
N ALA A 255 -13.85 17.14 -16.89
CA ALA A 255 -13.45 18.42 -16.33
C ALA A 255 -13.33 19.41 -17.50
N GLU A 256 -13.92 20.60 -17.37
CA GLU A 256 -13.63 21.70 -18.30
C GLU A 256 -12.19 22.15 -18.02
N LEU A 257 -11.26 21.59 -18.80
CA LEU A 257 -9.90 22.11 -18.92
C LEU A 257 -9.95 23.31 -19.89
N ASP A 258 -9.19 24.34 -19.58
CA ASP A 258 -9.03 25.47 -20.50
C ASP A 258 -8.57 24.95 -21.86
N SER A 259 -9.31 25.31 -22.91
CA SER A 259 -9.12 24.80 -24.29
C SER A 259 -7.91 25.42 -25.01
N SER A 260 -7.06 26.16 -24.28
CA SER A 260 -5.85 26.81 -24.78
C SER A 260 -4.73 25.78 -25.02
N GLY A 261 -4.78 25.11 -26.18
CA GLY A 261 -3.93 23.97 -26.52
C GLY A 261 -2.48 24.02 -26.02
N TYR A 262 -2.24 23.34 -24.91
CA TYR A 262 -0.93 23.23 -24.28
C TYR A 262 0.04 22.50 -25.23
N LYS A 263 1.22 23.08 -25.46
CA LYS A 263 2.28 22.45 -26.26
C LYS A 263 3.32 21.84 -25.33
N PRO A 264 3.47 20.51 -25.31
CA PRO A 264 4.50 19.88 -24.49
C PRO A 264 5.89 20.31 -24.92
N ILE A 265 6.75 20.56 -23.94
CA ILE A 265 8.20 20.64 -24.13
C ILE A 265 8.81 19.26 -23.89
N ASP A 266 9.89 18.96 -24.60
CA ASP A 266 10.59 17.67 -24.52
C ASP A 266 11.87 17.75 -23.68
N VAL A 267 12.48 16.60 -23.44
CA VAL A 267 13.68 16.43 -22.61
C VAL A 267 14.87 17.29 -23.05
N ASN A 268 14.92 17.72 -24.32
CA ASN A 268 16.01 18.54 -24.85
C ASN A 268 15.77 20.05 -24.68
N TYR A 269 14.68 20.47 -24.01
CA TYR A 269 14.39 21.88 -23.77
C TYR A 269 15.54 22.59 -23.03
N CYS A 270 16.18 21.91 -22.09
CA CYS A 270 17.40 22.34 -21.42
C CYS A 270 18.56 21.41 -21.83
N PRO A 271 19.32 21.71 -22.90
CA PRO A 271 20.22 20.76 -23.54
C PRO A 271 21.40 20.28 -22.67
N ASN A 272 21.69 20.98 -21.58
CA ASN A 272 22.76 20.63 -20.64
C ASN A 272 22.26 19.88 -19.40
N VAL A 273 20.96 19.62 -19.30
CA VAL A 273 20.35 18.91 -18.17
C VAL A 273 19.75 17.61 -18.71
N ASN A 274 20.09 16.49 -18.07
CA ASN A 274 19.50 15.19 -18.36
C ASN A 274 18.62 14.77 -17.18
N PRO A 275 17.33 15.18 -17.17
CA PRO A 275 16.46 14.89 -16.05
C PRO A 275 16.23 13.38 -15.89
N ILE A 276 16.23 12.92 -14.65
CA ILE A 276 16.07 11.50 -14.29
C ILE A 276 14.71 11.20 -13.65
N VAL A 277 14.30 9.93 -13.72
CA VAL A 277 13.08 9.41 -13.12
C VAL A 277 13.42 8.43 -12.01
N VAL A 278 12.92 8.68 -10.80
CA VAL A 278 13.32 7.97 -9.58
C VAL A 278 12.11 7.52 -8.76
N GLU A 279 12.19 6.39 -8.08
CA GLU A 279 11.20 5.99 -7.07
C GLU A 279 11.87 5.65 -5.74
N TYR A 280 11.30 6.15 -4.64
CA TYR A 280 11.53 5.56 -3.33
C TYR A 280 10.79 4.22 -3.25
N VAL A 281 11.47 3.22 -2.70
CA VAL A 281 11.02 1.83 -2.59
C VAL A 281 10.93 1.47 -1.12
N PHE A 282 9.74 1.69 -0.56
CA PHE A 282 9.41 1.34 0.82
C PHE A 282 8.74 -0.03 0.87
N GLY A 283 9.43 -1.02 1.44
CA GLY A 283 8.94 -2.40 1.52
C GLY A 283 9.33 -3.28 0.32
N ASN A 284 8.45 -4.19 -0.07
CA ASN A 284 8.76 -5.23 -1.05
C ASN A 284 8.86 -4.65 -2.48
N PRO A 285 10.00 -4.80 -3.19
CA PRO A 285 10.22 -4.23 -4.52
C PRO A 285 9.61 -5.04 -5.67
N GLN A 286 8.86 -6.13 -5.41
CA GLN A 286 8.43 -7.10 -6.42
C GLN A 286 7.77 -6.50 -7.68
N ASN A 287 7.01 -5.41 -7.54
CA ASN A 287 6.26 -4.80 -8.65
C ASN A 287 6.97 -3.59 -9.28
N LEU A 288 8.18 -3.24 -8.81
CA LEU A 288 8.97 -2.15 -9.39
C LEU A 288 9.34 -2.45 -10.84
N ASP A 289 9.00 -1.55 -11.77
CA ASP A 289 9.38 -1.67 -13.18
C ASP A 289 10.62 -0.82 -13.49
N THR A 290 11.80 -1.45 -13.47
CA THR A 290 13.07 -0.76 -13.70
C THR A 290 13.20 -0.11 -15.08
N ARG A 291 12.38 -0.49 -16.06
CA ARG A 291 12.39 0.16 -17.39
C ARG A 291 11.96 1.62 -17.29
N LEU A 292 11.11 1.95 -16.30
CA LEU A 292 10.58 3.29 -16.06
C LEU A 292 11.53 4.17 -15.22
N LEU A 293 12.67 3.65 -14.75
CA LEU A 293 13.47 4.32 -13.72
C LEU A 293 14.95 4.41 -14.07
N ASP A 294 15.56 5.56 -13.83
CA ASP A 294 17.01 5.72 -13.89
C ASP A 294 17.67 5.39 -12.55
N ALA A 295 16.95 5.64 -11.44
CA ALA A 295 17.37 5.26 -10.11
C ALA A 295 16.20 4.71 -9.27
N ALA A 296 16.54 3.86 -8.29
CA ALA A 296 15.63 3.42 -7.25
C ALA A 296 16.28 3.60 -5.88
N ILE A 297 15.55 4.20 -4.94
CA ILE A 297 16.04 4.53 -3.60
C ILE A 297 15.36 3.61 -2.59
N TYR A 298 16.10 2.67 -2.01
CA TYR A 298 15.59 1.79 -0.94
C TYR A 298 15.31 2.60 0.33
N ALA A 299 14.10 2.45 0.88
CA ALA A 299 13.65 3.09 2.11
C ALA A 299 13.30 2.02 3.16
N PHE A 300 13.96 1.94 4.33
CA PHE A 300 15.10 2.73 4.78
C PHE A 300 16.18 1.87 5.42
N VAL A 301 17.39 2.42 5.48
CA VAL A 301 18.45 2.03 6.41
C VAL A 301 18.32 2.91 7.65
N GLU A 302 18.49 2.30 8.83
CA GLU A 302 18.29 2.98 10.11
C GLU A 302 19.59 3.09 10.90
N ILE A 303 19.60 3.97 11.90
CA ILE A 303 20.73 4.23 12.79
C ILE A 303 20.42 3.61 14.16
N ASN A 304 21.22 2.65 14.59
CA ASN A 304 21.13 2.08 15.93
C ASN A 304 21.55 3.10 17.00
N SER A 305 21.20 2.82 18.26
CA SER A 305 21.57 3.65 19.40
C SER A 305 23.09 3.76 19.65
N ASP A 306 23.88 2.85 19.08
CA ASP A 306 25.35 2.88 19.09
C ASP A 306 25.95 3.66 17.91
N GLY A 307 25.11 4.20 17.00
CA GLY A 307 25.51 4.94 15.81
C GLY A 307 25.84 4.08 14.59
N ASN A 308 25.65 2.75 14.65
CA ASN A 308 25.85 1.87 13.50
C ASN A 308 24.63 1.82 12.59
N LEU A 309 24.86 1.70 11.28
CA LEU A 309 23.80 1.54 10.29
C LEU A 309 23.33 0.10 10.25
N TYR A 310 22.02 -0.11 10.09
CA TYR A 310 21.46 -1.42 9.86
C TYR A 310 20.32 -1.38 8.84
N VAL A 311 20.18 -2.45 8.06
CA VAL A 311 19.13 -2.61 7.06
C VAL A 311 18.03 -3.47 7.69
N PRO A 312 16.83 -2.94 8.02
CA PRO A 312 15.77 -3.72 8.66
C PRO A 312 15.33 -4.93 7.83
N ASN A 313 15.34 -4.80 6.49
CA ASN A 313 15.02 -5.90 5.59
C ASN A 313 16.07 -6.04 4.46
N PRO A 314 17.20 -6.73 4.70
CA PRO A 314 18.27 -6.86 3.72
C PRO A 314 17.84 -7.68 2.50
N THR A 315 16.78 -8.48 2.60
CA THR A 315 16.24 -9.23 1.46
C THR A 315 15.72 -8.29 0.39
N PHE A 316 14.98 -7.25 0.77
CA PHE A 316 14.41 -6.28 -0.18
C PHE A 316 15.50 -5.40 -0.82
N LEU A 317 16.49 -4.97 -0.05
CA LEU A 317 17.63 -4.24 -0.61
C LEU A 317 18.41 -5.09 -1.63
N ASN A 318 18.70 -6.36 -1.29
CA ASN A 318 19.37 -7.27 -2.21
C ASN A 318 18.54 -7.56 -3.47
N GLN A 319 17.23 -7.69 -3.35
CA GLN A 319 16.34 -7.80 -4.51
C GLN A 319 16.45 -6.58 -5.42
N LEU A 320 16.43 -5.37 -4.85
CA LEU A 320 16.56 -4.13 -5.61
C LEU A 320 17.91 -4.03 -6.33
N VAL A 321 19.02 -4.31 -5.62
CA VAL A 321 20.36 -4.35 -6.20
C VAL A 321 20.45 -5.38 -7.35
N ASN A 322 19.85 -6.55 -7.17
CA ASN A 322 19.82 -7.60 -8.20
C ASN A 322 19.07 -7.18 -9.46
N MET A 323 18.19 -6.18 -9.42
CA MET A 323 17.52 -5.68 -10.63
C MET A 323 18.48 -4.99 -11.62
N LYS A 324 19.69 -4.60 -11.17
CA LYS A 324 20.76 -4.13 -12.07
C LYS A 324 21.19 -5.19 -13.08
N THR A 325 20.93 -6.48 -12.82
CA THR A 325 21.15 -7.55 -13.81
C THR A 325 20.23 -7.41 -15.04
N GLN A 326 19.04 -6.82 -14.86
CA GLN A 326 18.07 -6.59 -15.93
C GLN A 326 18.28 -5.23 -16.60
N LYS A 327 18.63 -4.21 -15.82
CA LYS A 327 18.97 -2.85 -16.31
C LYS A 327 20.30 -2.41 -15.70
N PRO A 328 21.46 -2.70 -16.32
CA PRO A 328 22.78 -2.36 -15.77
C PRO A 328 23.01 -0.85 -15.55
N SER A 329 22.26 0.01 -16.23
CA SER A 329 22.31 1.46 -16.05
C SER A 329 21.52 1.96 -14.84
N LEU A 330 20.66 1.13 -14.23
CA LEU A 330 19.89 1.49 -13.04
C LEU A 330 20.84 1.80 -11.89
N LYS A 331 20.61 2.94 -11.24
CA LYS A 331 21.28 3.32 -9.99
C LYS A 331 20.46 2.83 -8.80
N VAL A 332 21.09 2.12 -7.87
CA VAL A 332 20.45 1.67 -6.64
C VAL A 332 21.08 2.38 -5.46
N ILE A 333 20.25 3.16 -4.77
CA ILE A 333 20.63 4.03 -3.65
C ILE A 333 19.96 3.50 -2.39
N ALA A 334 20.60 3.65 -1.23
CA ALA A 334 19.97 3.38 0.06
C ALA A 334 19.74 4.70 0.80
N ALA A 335 18.47 5.00 1.10
CA ALA A 335 18.11 6.12 1.97
C ALA A 335 18.33 5.72 3.42
N ILE A 336 19.04 6.58 4.16
CA ILE A 336 19.25 6.45 5.59
C ILE A 336 18.35 7.46 6.27
N GLY A 337 17.48 7.01 7.17
CA GLY A 337 16.59 7.89 7.94
C GLY A 337 15.10 7.66 7.68
N GLY A 338 14.41 8.74 7.33
CA GLY A 338 12.95 8.84 7.22
C GLY A 338 12.28 9.41 8.48
N TRP A 339 11.01 9.80 8.37
CA TRP A 339 10.23 10.36 9.47
C TRP A 339 10.31 9.54 10.77
N GLY A 340 10.83 10.18 11.83
CA GLY A 340 10.97 9.58 13.16
C GLY A 340 12.27 8.79 13.39
N ALA A 341 13.15 8.68 12.37
CA ALA A 341 14.43 8.03 12.53
C ALA A 341 15.39 8.87 13.37
N GLU A 342 15.86 8.30 14.48
CA GLU A 342 16.75 8.94 15.44
C GLU A 342 18.23 8.83 15.02
N GLY A 343 19.10 9.59 15.68
CA GLY A 343 20.56 9.35 15.67
C GLY A 343 21.37 10.33 14.85
N PHE A 344 20.75 11.06 13.91
CA PHE A 344 21.47 12.02 13.07
C PHE A 344 22.09 13.18 13.86
N SER A 345 21.38 13.77 14.81
CA SER A 345 21.92 14.89 15.61
C SER A 345 23.18 14.47 16.39
N ASP A 346 23.24 13.21 16.85
CA ASP A 346 24.44 12.67 17.52
C ASP A 346 25.54 12.31 16.51
N ALA A 347 25.19 11.73 15.36
CA ALA A 347 26.12 11.45 14.28
C ALA A 347 26.81 12.73 13.77
N ALA A 348 26.07 13.83 13.66
CA ALA A 348 26.56 15.11 13.13
C ALA A 348 27.44 15.90 14.13
N LEU A 349 27.35 15.62 15.43
CA LEU A 349 27.81 16.51 16.50
C LEU A 349 29.32 16.81 16.52
N THR A 350 30.17 15.81 16.29
CA THR A 350 31.63 15.92 16.46
C THR A 350 32.37 15.43 15.22
N PRO A 351 33.62 15.86 14.98
CA PRO A 351 34.45 15.28 13.91
C PRO A 351 34.50 13.74 13.99
N THR A 352 34.67 13.19 15.19
CA THR A 352 34.72 11.74 15.41
C THR A 352 33.42 11.05 15.00
N SER A 353 32.27 11.54 15.49
CA SER A 353 30.97 10.94 15.17
C SER A 353 30.66 11.03 13.67
N ARG A 354 30.99 12.17 13.02
CA ARG A 354 30.80 12.36 11.59
C ARG A 354 31.62 11.38 10.76
N TYR A 355 32.91 11.23 11.09
CA TYR A 355 33.77 10.28 10.38
C TYR A 355 33.42 8.81 10.70
N ASN A 356 32.89 8.51 11.88
CA ASN A 356 32.34 7.18 12.18
C ASN A 356 31.14 6.89 11.27
N PHE A 357 30.19 7.82 11.19
CA PHE A 357 29.01 7.72 10.32
C PHE A 357 29.40 7.58 8.85
N ALA A 358 30.30 8.43 8.35
CA ALA A 358 30.79 8.37 6.98
C ALA A 358 31.47 7.03 6.62
N ARG A 359 32.22 6.43 7.56
CA ARG A 359 32.78 5.08 7.36
C ARG A 359 31.71 4.01 7.31
N ASN A 360 30.68 4.10 8.16
CA ASN A 360 29.54 3.18 8.12
C ASN A 360 28.77 3.29 6.80
N VAL A 361 28.57 4.51 6.29
CA VAL A 361 27.98 4.75 4.96
C VAL A 361 28.81 4.06 3.86
N ASN A 362 30.13 4.22 3.87
CA ASN A 362 31.00 3.58 2.87
C ASN A 362 31.00 2.04 2.99
N ASN A 363 30.91 1.51 4.21
CA ASN A 363 30.78 0.08 4.44
C ASN A 363 29.46 -0.45 3.86
N LEU A 364 28.34 0.23 4.11
CA LEU A 364 27.03 -0.09 3.52
C LEU A 364 27.10 -0.12 1.98
N ILE A 365 27.69 0.92 1.38
CA ILE A 365 27.85 1.00 -0.09
C ILE A 365 28.63 -0.19 -0.63
N LYS A 366 29.72 -0.59 0.04
CA LYS A 366 30.57 -1.71 -0.38
C LYS A 366 29.88 -3.06 -0.16
N GLU A 367 29.22 -3.24 0.98
CA GLU A 367 28.56 -4.48 1.37
C GLU A 367 27.43 -4.85 0.41
N TYR A 368 26.60 -3.88 0.04
CA TYR A 368 25.45 -4.10 -0.85
C TYR A 368 25.70 -3.72 -2.31
N ASN A 369 26.93 -3.32 -2.67
CA ASN A 369 27.29 -2.86 -4.02
C ASN A 369 26.38 -1.73 -4.55
N LEU A 370 26.16 -0.73 -3.70
CA LEU A 370 25.28 0.41 -3.99
C LEU A 370 25.96 1.44 -4.90
N ASP A 371 25.16 2.19 -5.64
CA ASP A 371 25.64 3.34 -6.42
C ASP A 371 25.80 4.60 -5.57
N GLY A 372 25.23 4.62 -4.36
CA GLY A 372 25.39 5.70 -3.40
C GLY A 372 24.38 5.63 -2.26
N VAL A 373 24.21 6.75 -1.56
CA VAL A 373 23.24 6.90 -0.45
C VAL A 373 22.43 8.18 -0.58
N ASP A 374 21.28 8.16 0.08
CA ASP A 374 20.41 9.31 0.30
C ASP A 374 20.30 9.57 1.81
N ILE A 375 20.34 10.83 2.22
CA ILE A 375 20.23 11.22 3.63
C ILE A 375 18.88 11.90 3.86
N ASP A 376 18.03 11.23 4.61
CA ASP A 376 16.66 11.67 4.91
C ASP A 376 16.53 11.94 6.42
N TRP A 377 17.13 13.05 6.87
CA TRP A 377 17.03 13.50 8.26
C TRP A 377 15.84 14.45 8.39
N GLU A 378 14.81 14.04 9.13
CA GLU A 378 13.56 14.79 9.30
C GLU A 378 13.32 15.32 10.73
N TYR A 379 13.82 16.50 11.12
CA TYR A 379 14.70 17.43 10.38
C TYR A 379 15.80 18.00 11.29
N PRO A 380 16.96 18.41 10.74
CA PRO A 380 18.00 19.07 11.52
C PRO A 380 17.44 20.29 12.28
N GLY A 381 17.71 20.38 13.59
CA GLY A 381 17.28 21.49 14.43
C GLY A 381 15.80 21.50 14.81
N VAL A 382 15.01 20.49 14.39
CA VAL A 382 13.56 20.43 14.64
C VAL A 382 13.15 19.04 15.17
N SER A 383 12.47 19.01 16.31
CA SER A 383 12.00 17.77 16.96
C SER A 383 10.53 17.41 16.63
N ALA A 384 10.03 17.79 15.45
CA ALA A 384 8.63 17.59 15.07
C ALA A 384 8.24 16.09 15.05
N ALA A 385 9.15 15.22 14.63
CA ALA A 385 8.96 13.77 14.63
C ALA A 385 9.23 13.11 15.99
N GLY A 386 9.51 13.88 17.04
CA GLY A 386 9.91 13.38 18.36
C GLY A 386 11.40 13.00 18.47
N ILE A 387 12.20 13.25 17.43
CA ILE A 387 13.63 12.97 17.40
C ILE A 387 14.47 14.05 18.10
N LYS A 388 15.67 13.69 18.52
CA LYS A 388 16.64 14.60 19.10
C LYS A 388 17.09 15.65 18.09
N SER A 389 17.09 16.91 18.52
CA SER A 389 17.61 18.02 17.73
C SER A 389 18.44 18.99 18.58
N ARG A 390 19.29 19.76 17.90
CA ARG A 390 20.15 20.82 18.48
C ARG A 390 20.16 22.03 17.56
N PRO A 391 20.33 23.25 18.08
CA PRO A 391 20.49 24.45 17.26
C PRO A 391 21.65 24.36 16.24
N ASN A 392 22.73 23.67 16.61
CA ASN A 392 23.91 23.49 15.76
C ASN A 392 23.72 22.43 14.66
N ASP A 393 22.60 21.71 14.63
CA ASP A 393 22.35 20.66 13.63
C ASP A 393 22.43 21.20 12.20
N ARG A 394 22.00 22.45 11.97
CA ARG A 394 22.06 23.10 10.66
C ARG A 394 23.47 23.13 10.07
N GLU A 395 24.44 23.62 10.85
CA GLU A 395 25.85 23.70 10.43
C GLU A 395 26.51 22.31 10.48
N ASN A 396 26.18 21.51 11.49
CA ASN A 396 26.71 20.16 11.64
C ASN A 396 26.26 19.23 10.50
N PHE A 397 25.10 19.47 9.91
CA PHE A 397 24.62 18.70 8.77
C PHE A 397 25.48 18.94 7.52
N THR A 398 25.85 20.19 7.23
CA THR A 398 26.86 20.51 6.20
C THR A 398 28.15 19.74 6.45
N LEU A 399 28.66 19.77 7.68
CA LEU A 399 29.90 19.06 8.04
C LEU A 399 29.76 17.53 7.93
N LEU A 400 28.58 16.99 8.21
CA LEU A 400 28.30 15.56 8.09
C LEU A 400 28.31 15.15 6.61
N LEU A 401 27.65 15.91 5.74
CA LEU A 401 27.64 15.67 4.30
C LEU A 401 29.05 15.79 3.70
N THR A 402 29.85 16.77 4.14
CA THR A 402 31.27 16.87 3.76
C THR A 402 32.03 15.60 4.14
N ALA A 403 31.90 15.14 5.39
CA ALA A 403 32.58 13.93 5.85
C ALA A 403 32.14 12.68 5.06
N ILE A 404 30.86 12.57 4.71
CA ILE A 404 30.36 11.48 3.86
C ILE A 404 31.00 11.56 2.48
N ARG A 405 30.95 12.72 1.83
CA ARG A 405 31.52 12.94 0.49
C ARG A 405 33.01 12.64 0.45
N ASP A 406 33.77 13.10 1.45
CA ASP A 406 35.21 12.85 1.58
C ASP A 406 35.54 11.34 1.61
N VAL A 407 34.67 10.52 2.22
CA VAL A 407 34.90 9.08 2.38
C VAL A 407 34.39 8.26 1.18
N ILE A 408 33.25 8.62 0.59
CA ILE A 408 32.66 7.84 -0.51
C ILE A 408 33.20 8.26 -1.89
N GLY A 409 33.81 9.44 -2.00
CA GLY A 409 34.34 10.01 -3.24
C GLY A 409 33.26 10.66 -4.13
N ASN A 410 33.69 11.23 -5.25
CA ASN A 410 32.80 11.94 -6.19
C ASN A 410 32.06 11.03 -7.17
N ASP A 411 32.47 9.76 -7.29
CA ASP A 411 31.85 8.80 -8.22
C ASP A 411 30.60 8.11 -7.65
N LYS A 412 30.33 8.31 -6.36
CA LYS A 412 29.16 7.76 -5.66
C LYS A 412 28.09 8.82 -5.53
N TRP A 413 26.84 8.40 -5.68
CA TRP A 413 25.70 9.28 -5.46
C TRP A 413 25.59 9.66 -3.98
N LEU A 414 25.37 10.94 -3.70
CA LEU A 414 24.94 11.47 -2.41
C LEU A 414 23.77 12.42 -2.64
N SER A 415 22.59 12.10 -2.12
CA SER A 415 21.45 13.04 -2.11
C SER A 415 20.96 13.33 -0.70
N VAL A 416 20.15 14.37 -0.59
CA VAL A 416 19.47 14.78 0.64
C VAL A 416 17.99 14.92 0.34
N ALA A 417 17.14 14.28 1.13
CA ALA A 417 15.71 14.53 1.13
C ALA A 417 15.37 15.70 2.07
N GLY A 418 14.45 16.57 1.65
CA GLY A 418 14.05 17.73 2.44
C GLY A 418 12.97 18.56 1.77
N THR A 419 12.55 19.63 2.42
CA THR A 419 11.52 20.55 1.90
C THR A 419 12.13 21.83 1.34
N GLY A 420 11.32 22.64 0.67
CA GLY A 420 11.69 23.97 0.18
C GLY A 420 10.93 25.10 0.87
N ASP A 421 10.35 24.86 2.05
CA ASP A 421 9.74 25.93 2.82
C ASP A 421 10.82 26.78 3.52
N ARG A 422 10.48 28.02 3.84
CA ARG A 422 11.43 28.97 4.42
C ARG A 422 11.91 28.55 5.82
N ALA A 423 11.12 27.80 6.58
CA ALA A 423 11.55 27.37 7.91
C ALA A 423 12.65 26.30 7.80
N TYR A 424 12.51 25.33 6.90
CA TYR A 424 13.56 24.35 6.63
C TYR A 424 14.85 25.00 6.12
N ILE A 425 14.74 25.89 5.13
CA ILE A 425 15.91 26.58 4.54
C ILE A 425 16.63 27.46 5.57
N ASN A 426 15.90 28.16 6.44
CA ASN A 426 16.52 29.06 7.40
C ASN A 426 17.06 28.32 8.64
N ASN A 427 16.35 27.30 9.12
CA ASN A 427 16.61 26.71 10.43
C ASN A 427 17.26 25.32 10.38
N SER A 428 17.09 24.58 9.28
CA SER A 428 17.52 23.18 9.21
C SER A 428 18.73 22.97 8.32
N VAL A 429 18.87 23.65 7.19
CA VAL A 429 19.93 23.31 6.21
C VAL A 429 20.59 24.53 5.58
N GLU A 430 21.90 24.47 5.41
CA GLU A 430 22.68 25.47 4.67
C GLU A 430 22.67 25.18 3.17
N ILE A 431 21.56 25.45 2.49
CA ILE A 431 21.32 25.08 1.08
C ILE A 431 22.53 25.40 0.17
N GLN A 432 23.01 26.65 0.19
CA GLN A 432 24.18 27.08 -0.59
C GLN A 432 25.46 26.27 -0.28
N ASN A 433 25.66 25.87 0.98
CA ASN A 433 26.87 25.15 1.40
C ASN A 433 26.80 23.66 1.07
N ILE A 434 25.60 23.06 1.06
CA ILE A 434 25.43 21.64 0.71
C ILE A 434 25.33 21.40 -0.80
N ALA A 435 24.88 22.40 -1.56
CA ALA A 435 24.73 22.33 -3.02
C ALA A 435 25.99 21.82 -3.75
N PRO A 436 27.23 22.25 -3.44
CA PRO A 436 28.43 21.70 -4.11
C PRO A 436 28.82 20.28 -3.64
N ILE A 437 28.25 19.78 -2.53
CA ILE A 437 28.62 18.50 -1.91
C ILE A 437 27.76 17.35 -2.46
N ILE A 438 26.47 17.60 -2.66
CA ILE A 438 25.47 16.59 -3.04
C ILE A 438 25.31 16.52 -4.56
N ASP A 439 24.85 15.39 -5.06
CA ASP A 439 24.42 15.21 -6.45
C ASP A 439 23.01 15.77 -6.65
N TYR A 440 22.09 15.45 -5.73
CA TYR A 440 20.70 15.87 -5.81
C TYR A 440 20.12 16.27 -4.45
N PHE A 441 19.18 17.21 -4.49
CA PHE A 441 18.25 17.52 -3.43
C PHE A 441 16.88 16.94 -3.80
N ASN A 442 16.43 15.94 -3.05
CA ASN A 442 15.16 15.26 -3.27
C ASN A 442 14.06 16.06 -2.56
N LEU A 443 13.49 17.04 -3.28
CA LEU A 443 12.48 17.95 -2.75
C LEU A 443 11.15 17.20 -2.51
N MET A 444 10.84 16.95 -1.24
CA MET A 444 9.57 16.40 -0.76
C MET A 444 8.45 17.44 -0.84
N SER A 445 8.10 17.85 -2.06
CA SER A 445 7.09 18.87 -2.37
C SER A 445 5.64 18.34 -2.29
N TYR A 446 5.37 17.64 -1.21
CA TYR A 446 4.07 17.10 -0.84
C TYR A 446 3.88 17.20 0.69
N ASP A 447 2.78 16.66 1.21
CA ASP A 447 2.45 16.67 2.64
C ASP A 447 2.28 18.05 3.27
N PHE A 448 1.93 19.06 2.47
CA PHE A 448 1.69 20.42 2.95
C PHE A 448 0.63 20.49 4.08
N THR A 449 -0.33 19.56 4.09
CA THR A 449 -1.39 19.49 5.09
C THR A 449 -1.13 18.47 6.22
N ALA A 450 0.06 17.88 6.33
CA ALA A 450 0.33 16.78 7.27
C ALA A 450 0.24 17.17 8.76
N GLY A 451 0.38 18.45 9.09
CA GLY A 451 0.15 18.99 10.45
C GLY A 451 -1.23 19.63 10.64
N GLU A 452 -2.04 19.73 9.59
CA GLU A 452 -3.25 20.55 9.60
C GLU A 452 -4.50 19.76 10.00
N THR A 453 -5.42 20.46 10.68
CA THR A 453 -6.77 19.97 11.03
C THR A 453 -7.83 21.01 10.62
N GLY A 454 -9.11 20.67 10.74
CA GLY A 454 -10.21 21.61 10.46
C GLY A 454 -10.26 22.05 8.99
N GLU A 455 -10.40 23.35 8.74
CA GLU A 455 -10.50 23.91 7.38
C GLU A 455 -9.18 23.84 6.62
N ASN A 456 -8.05 24.03 7.29
CA ASN A 456 -6.72 23.93 6.68
C ASN A 456 -6.37 22.51 6.23
N ALA A 457 -6.93 21.49 6.89
CA ALA A 457 -6.80 20.10 6.46
C ALA A 457 -7.45 19.80 5.10
N ARG A 458 -8.42 20.63 4.70
CA ARG A 458 -9.20 20.48 3.46
C ARG A 458 -8.60 21.29 2.32
N LYS A 459 -7.28 21.21 2.19
CA LYS A 459 -6.47 21.90 1.18
C LYS A 459 -5.61 20.90 0.42
N HIS A 460 -5.00 21.35 -0.66
CA HIS A 460 -4.09 20.53 -1.45
C HIS A 460 -2.82 20.20 -0.65
N HIS A 461 -2.40 18.93 -0.67
CA HIS A 461 -1.16 18.51 -0.02
C HIS A 461 0.05 18.54 -0.95
N ALA A 462 -0.15 18.70 -2.27
CA ALA A 462 0.92 18.62 -3.26
C ALA A 462 0.62 19.44 -4.53
N ASN A 463 -0.06 20.58 -4.38
CA ASN A 463 -0.39 21.47 -5.51
C ASN A 463 0.86 22.04 -6.19
N LEU A 464 0.85 22.06 -7.53
CA LEU A 464 1.96 22.62 -8.31
C LEU A 464 2.06 24.14 -8.12
N PHE A 465 0.92 24.83 -8.23
CA PHE A 465 0.81 26.28 -8.02
C PHE A 465 -0.17 26.60 -6.90
N ASN A 466 -0.19 27.86 -6.45
CA ASN A 466 -1.14 28.33 -5.44
C ASN A 466 -2.56 28.46 -6.00
N SER A 467 -3.55 28.23 -5.13
CA SER A 467 -4.99 28.41 -5.40
C SER A 467 -5.74 28.71 -4.10
N ASP A 468 -7.03 29.03 -4.19
CA ASP A 468 -7.90 29.15 -3.01
C ASP A 468 -8.01 27.84 -2.22
N LEU A 469 -7.72 26.70 -2.83
CA LEU A 469 -7.69 25.37 -2.21
C LEU A 469 -6.29 24.96 -1.74
N SER A 470 -5.30 25.85 -1.79
CA SER A 470 -3.95 25.61 -1.28
C SER A 470 -3.75 26.28 0.09
N LEU A 471 -2.75 25.82 0.86
CA LEU A 471 -2.27 26.58 2.01
C LEU A 471 -1.42 27.77 1.52
N PRO A 472 -1.54 28.96 2.14
CA PRO A 472 -0.74 30.11 1.75
C PRO A 472 0.76 29.84 1.86
N GLY A 473 1.50 30.04 0.77
CA GLY A 473 2.94 29.84 0.73
C GLY A 473 3.40 28.39 0.51
N TYR A 474 2.47 27.44 0.35
CA TYR A 474 2.78 26.03 0.09
C TYR A 474 2.31 25.62 -1.31
N SER A 475 3.28 25.51 -2.20
CA SER A 475 3.17 24.92 -3.53
C SER A 475 4.52 24.35 -3.95
N VAL A 476 4.52 23.43 -4.91
CA VAL A 476 5.76 22.90 -5.51
C VAL A 476 6.59 24.05 -6.09
N ASP A 477 5.95 24.96 -6.85
CA ASP A 477 6.60 26.13 -7.45
C ASP A 477 7.29 27.01 -6.40
N SER A 478 6.59 27.36 -5.31
CA SER A 478 7.20 28.15 -4.23
C SER A 478 8.36 27.45 -3.55
N MET A 479 8.31 26.12 -3.39
CA MET A 479 9.40 25.37 -2.76
C MET A 479 10.65 25.31 -3.65
N VAL A 480 10.46 25.11 -4.97
CA VAL A 480 11.57 25.16 -5.93
C VAL A 480 12.20 26.55 -5.96
N ASN A 481 11.38 27.60 -6.07
CA ASN A 481 11.87 28.99 -6.11
C ASN A 481 12.64 29.36 -4.84
N ASN A 482 12.16 28.96 -3.65
CA ASN A 482 12.89 29.22 -2.40
C ASN A 482 14.25 28.49 -2.35
N LEU A 483 14.34 27.26 -2.86
CA LEU A 483 15.62 26.52 -2.92
C LEU A 483 16.61 27.18 -3.88
N GLU A 484 16.16 27.61 -5.05
CA GLU A 484 16.98 28.35 -6.01
C GLU A 484 17.46 29.70 -5.43
N GLU A 485 16.56 30.45 -4.79
CA GLU A 485 16.90 31.70 -4.08
C GLU A 485 17.95 31.46 -2.97
N ALA A 486 17.90 30.29 -2.33
CA ALA A 486 18.85 29.87 -1.30
C ALA A 486 20.15 29.26 -1.86
N GLY A 487 20.30 29.19 -3.19
CA GLY A 487 21.53 28.80 -3.87
C GLY A 487 21.61 27.35 -4.33
N MET A 488 20.50 26.60 -4.36
CA MET A 488 20.47 25.26 -4.97
C MET A 488 20.37 25.40 -6.50
N PRO A 489 21.31 24.82 -7.28
CA PRO A 489 21.17 24.79 -8.74
C PRO A 489 19.93 23.98 -9.16
N PRO A 490 19.12 24.47 -10.12
CA PRO A 490 17.90 23.79 -10.55
C PRO A 490 18.14 22.34 -10.98
N GLU A 491 19.23 22.08 -11.70
CA GLU A 491 19.62 20.77 -12.19
C GLU A 491 19.95 19.75 -11.08
N LYS A 492 20.06 20.19 -9.82
CA LYS A 492 20.21 19.31 -8.65
C LYS A 492 18.89 19.04 -7.93
N ILE A 493 17.80 19.72 -8.26
CA ILE A 493 16.50 19.51 -7.60
C ILE A 493 15.76 18.36 -8.29
N LEU A 494 15.42 17.31 -7.53
CA LEU A 494 14.46 16.30 -7.95
C LEU A 494 13.08 16.64 -7.37
N LEU A 495 12.08 16.80 -8.24
CA LEU A 495 10.72 17.18 -7.82
C LEU A 495 9.95 15.95 -7.31
N GLY A 496 9.51 15.98 -6.05
CA GLY A 496 8.76 14.89 -5.43
C GLY A 496 7.27 14.83 -5.79
N VAL A 497 6.76 13.62 -6.04
CA VAL A 497 5.35 13.32 -6.31
C VAL A 497 4.82 12.29 -5.31
N PRO A 498 3.71 12.55 -4.60
CA PRO A 498 3.10 11.57 -3.72
C PRO A 498 2.26 10.57 -4.53
N PHE A 499 2.52 9.27 -4.37
CA PHE A 499 1.67 8.19 -4.90
C PHE A 499 0.55 7.80 -3.93
N TYR A 500 0.14 8.75 -3.08
CA TYR A 500 -0.94 8.60 -2.12
C TYR A 500 -1.71 9.91 -2.03
N GLY A 501 -2.96 9.83 -1.58
CA GLY A 501 -3.74 11.00 -1.22
C GLY A 501 -3.71 11.28 0.27
N ARG A 502 -3.95 12.54 0.63
CA ARG A 502 -4.04 13.04 2.00
C ARG A 502 -5.28 13.92 2.22
N LEU A 503 -5.84 13.81 3.42
CA LEU A 503 -6.78 14.77 4.01
C LEU A 503 -6.29 15.13 5.41
N GLY A 504 -5.64 16.29 5.52
CA GLY A 504 -5.04 16.78 6.77
C GLY A 504 -4.02 15.83 7.39
N ALA A 505 -3.90 15.93 8.72
CA ALA A 505 -2.97 15.12 9.50
C ALA A 505 -3.37 13.64 9.62
N ILE A 506 -4.65 13.32 9.52
CA ILE A 506 -5.18 12.03 10.02
C ILE A 506 -5.34 10.99 8.92
N THR A 507 -5.65 11.39 7.69
CA THR A 507 -6.04 10.44 6.65
C THR A 507 -5.08 10.46 5.48
N THR A 508 -4.52 9.28 5.17
CA THR A 508 -3.81 9.00 3.92
C THR A 508 -4.36 7.75 3.26
N LYS A 509 -4.27 7.66 1.93
CA LYS A 509 -4.68 6.49 1.13
C LYS A 509 -3.73 6.31 -0.05
N SER A 510 -3.24 5.10 -0.30
CA SER A 510 -2.42 4.85 -1.50
C SER A 510 -3.20 5.14 -2.78
N TYR A 511 -2.51 5.42 -3.89
CA TYR A 511 -3.17 5.60 -5.17
C TYR A 511 -3.97 4.36 -5.59
N ASP A 512 -3.48 3.16 -5.28
CA ASP A 512 -4.25 1.92 -5.44
C ASP A 512 -5.57 1.93 -4.67
N GLU A 513 -5.56 2.35 -3.40
CA GLU A 513 -6.78 2.51 -2.59
C GLU A 513 -7.71 3.58 -3.18
N LEU A 514 -7.15 4.72 -3.62
CA LEU A 514 -7.91 5.81 -4.24
C LEU A 514 -8.64 5.33 -5.50
N ARG A 515 -7.93 4.67 -6.42
CA ARG A 515 -8.54 4.09 -7.63
C ARG A 515 -9.58 3.03 -7.28
N ARG A 516 -9.34 2.22 -6.25
CA ARG A 516 -10.22 1.11 -5.89
C ARG A 516 -11.51 1.59 -5.25
N TYR A 517 -11.45 2.57 -4.34
CA TYR A 517 -12.55 2.92 -3.45
C TYR A 517 -13.00 4.39 -3.48
N TYR A 518 -12.19 5.33 -3.98
CA TYR A 518 -12.47 6.76 -3.81
C TYR A 518 -12.77 7.46 -5.13
N ILE A 519 -11.88 7.41 -6.12
CA ILE A 519 -12.04 8.21 -7.35
C ILE A 519 -13.35 7.84 -8.07
N ASN A 520 -14.31 8.78 -8.09
CA ASN A 520 -15.66 8.61 -8.64
C ASN A 520 -16.43 7.41 -8.08
N LYS A 521 -16.23 7.08 -6.80
CA LYS A 521 -16.81 5.92 -6.11
C LYS A 521 -17.25 6.30 -4.69
N ASN A 522 -18.18 5.54 -4.12
CA ASN A 522 -18.58 5.68 -2.70
C ASN A 522 -18.98 7.11 -2.28
N GLY A 523 -19.59 7.86 -3.21
CA GLY A 523 -20.01 9.25 -3.03
C GLY A 523 -18.90 10.30 -3.17
N TYR A 524 -17.66 9.88 -3.41
CA TYR A 524 -16.57 10.79 -3.77
C TYR A 524 -16.62 11.11 -5.26
N GLU A 525 -16.50 12.39 -5.59
CA GLU A 525 -16.49 12.90 -6.94
C GLU A 525 -15.13 13.54 -7.24
N TYR A 526 -14.60 13.21 -8.41
CA TYR A 526 -13.39 13.83 -8.94
C TYR A 526 -13.62 15.31 -9.26
N LYS A 527 -12.64 16.14 -8.88
CA LYS A 527 -12.50 17.53 -9.32
C LYS A 527 -11.03 17.79 -9.67
N PHE A 528 -10.80 18.82 -10.47
CA PHE A 528 -9.46 19.28 -10.81
C PHE A 528 -9.39 20.78 -10.62
N ASP A 529 -8.42 21.21 -9.82
CA ASP A 529 -8.14 22.62 -9.61
C ASP A 529 -7.23 23.10 -10.74
N GLN A 530 -7.80 23.92 -11.64
CA GLN A 530 -7.08 24.42 -12.81
C GLN A 530 -5.97 25.40 -12.46
N GLN A 531 -6.09 26.11 -11.35
CA GLN A 531 -5.10 27.09 -10.92
C GLN A 531 -3.94 26.35 -10.27
N ALA A 532 -4.21 25.45 -9.33
CA ALA A 532 -3.20 24.65 -8.64
C ALA A 532 -2.57 23.54 -9.51
N LYS A 533 -3.22 23.18 -10.62
CA LYS A 533 -2.90 21.99 -11.45
C LYS A 533 -2.89 20.69 -10.64
N ALA A 534 -3.88 20.54 -9.75
CA ALA A 534 -3.96 19.43 -8.81
C ALA A 534 -5.36 18.79 -8.79
N PRO A 535 -5.47 17.45 -8.81
CA PRO A 535 -6.75 16.79 -8.62
C PRO A 535 -7.12 16.75 -7.14
N TYR A 536 -8.42 16.69 -6.88
CA TYR A 536 -8.94 16.45 -5.54
C TYR A 536 -10.28 15.72 -5.63
N LEU A 537 -10.72 15.17 -4.51
CA LEU A 537 -12.03 14.55 -4.38
C LEU A 537 -12.92 15.38 -3.46
N VAL A 538 -14.19 15.47 -3.82
CA VAL A 538 -15.24 16.00 -2.96
C VAL A 538 -16.24 14.93 -2.56
N LYS A 539 -16.82 15.03 -1.37
CA LYS A 539 -17.97 14.22 -0.96
C LYS A 539 -18.96 15.13 -0.27
N ASN A 540 -20.24 15.06 -0.67
CA ASN A 540 -21.28 15.99 -0.19
C ASN A 540 -20.87 17.47 -0.37
N ASN A 541 -20.27 17.80 -1.51
CA ASN A 541 -19.72 19.13 -1.84
C ASN A 541 -18.60 19.65 -0.92
N MET A 542 -18.01 18.82 -0.07
CA MET A 542 -16.84 19.18 0.75
C MET A 542 -15.58 18.54 0.19
N PHE A 543 -14.46 19.26 0.26
CA PHE A 543 -13.13 18.74 -0.07
C PHE A 543 -12.73 17.64 0.91
N GLU A 544 -12.31 16.48 0.38
CA GLU A 544 -12.13 15.26 1.17
C GLU A 544 -10.87 14.45 0.81
N MET A 545 -10.20 14.75 -0.30
CA MET A 545 -8.91 14.11 -0.60
C MET A 545 -8.12 14.95 -1.59
N SER A 546 -6.88 15.29 -1.26
CA SER A 546 -5.88 15.77 -2.22
C SER A 546 -4.98 14.61 -2.62
N TYR A 547 -4.53 14.53 -3.87
CA TYR A 547 -3.63 13.48 -4.35
C TYR A 547 -2.97 13.92 -5.67
N ASP A 548 -2.08 13.11 -6.23
CA ASP A 548 -1.60 13.24 -7.60
C ASP A 548 -2.17 12.16 -8.52
N ASN A 549 -2.40 12.53 -9.78
CA ASN A 549 -2.82 11.61 -10.84
C ASN A 549 -1.99 11.83 -12.11
N GLU A 550 -2.29 11.09 -13.17
CA GLU A 550 -1.57 11.15 -14.44
C GLU A 550 -1.55 12.57 -15.04
N LEU A 551 -2.58 13.39 -14.81
CA LEU A 551 -2.68 14.76 -15.33
C LEU A 551 -1.84 15.76 -14.52
N SER A 552 -1.86 15.71 -13.18
CA SER A 552 -0.97 16.56 -12.38
C SER A 552 0.49 16.16 -12.55
N ILE A 553 0.77 14.86 -12.68
CA ILE A 553 2.10 14.35 -13.00
C ILE A 553 2.58 14.91 -14.34
N PHE A 554 1.75 14.92 -15.39
CA PHE A 554 2.11 15.57 -16.64
C PHE A 554 2.52 17.04 -16.42
N PHE A 555 1.73 17.82 -15.68
CA PHE A 555 2.07 19.23 -15.42
C PHE A 555 3.35 19.38 -14.58
N LYS A 556 3.58 18.51 -13.59
CA LYS A 556 4.81 18.48 -12.78
C LYS A 556 6.03 18.10 -13.63
N SER A 557 5.93 17.10 -14.51
CA SER A 557 6.99 16.75 -15.44
C SER A 557 7.30 17.90 -16.42
N GLN A 558 6.28 18.61 -16.90
CA GLN A 558 6.51 19.80 -17.72
C GLN A 558 7.15 20.95 -16.92
N TYR A 559 6.84 21.06 -15.63
CA TYR A 559 7.52 22.00 -14.74
C TYR A 559 9.02 21.64 -14.60
N VAL A 560 9.34 20.36 -14.42
CA VAL A 560 10.73 19.85 -14.39
C VAL A 560 11.47 20.26 -15.65
N LEU A 561 10.91 19.94 -16.82
CA LEU A 561 11.54 20.23 -18.11
C LEU A 561 11.70 21.73 -18.36
N LYS A 562 10.70 22.55 -17.98
CA LYS A 562 10.68 23.99 -18.26
C LYS A 562 11.68 24.75 -17.41
N ASN A 563 11.84 24.34 -16.16
CA ASN A 563 12.71 24.98 -15.18
C ASN A 563 14.08 24.29 -15.08
N CYS A 564 14.41 23.41 -16.03
CA CYS A 564 15.69 22.73 -16.09
C CYS A 564 16.05 21.97 -14.80
N LEU A 565 15.05 21.36 -14.15
CA LEU A 565 15.27 20.61 -12.92
C LEU A 565 15.99 19.28 -13.18
N GLY A 566 16.66 18.75 -12.16
CA GLY A 566 17.42 17.50 -12.23
C GLY A 566 16.58 16.25 -12.48
N GLY A 567 15.26 16.32 -12.26
CA GLY A 567 14.37 15.19 -12.51
C GLY A 567 13.13 15.19 -11.63
N ILE A 568 12.53 14.02 -11.52
CA ILE A 568 11.29 13.78 -10.79
C ILE A 568 11.39 12.48 -10.00
N PHE A 569 10.83 12.44 -8.80
CA PHE A 569 10.77 11.23 -8.01
C PHE A 569 9.40 10.98 -7.39
N ALA A 570 9.11 9.73 -7.04
CA ALA A 570 7.88 9.38 -6.33
C ALA A 570 8.09 8.84 -4.91
N TRP A 571 7.17 9.20 -4.02
CA TRP A 571 6.98 8.58 -2.70
C TRP A 571 5.61 7.89 -2.63
N ALA A 572 5.50 6.57 -2.59
CA ALA A 572 6.54 5.59 -2.89
C ALA A 572 5.93 4.50 -3.79
N SER A 573 6.79 3.75 -4.50
CA SER A 573 6.40 2.72 -5.47
C SER A 573 5.34 1.73 -4.96
N ILE A 574 5.39 1.37 -3.67
CA ILE A 574 4.42 0.43 -3.07
C ILE A 574 2.97 0.93 -3.08
N PHE A 575 2.73 2.22 -3.32
CA PHE A 575 1.39 2.83 -3.34
C PHE A 575 0.73 2.85 -4.73
N ASP A 576 1.46 2.40 -5.76
CA ASP A 576 1.01 2.27 -7.15
C ASP A 576 1.51 0.94 -7.75
N GLN A 577 0.98 -0.18 -7.24
CA GLN A 577 1.46 -1.53 -7.61
C GLN A 577 1.30 -1.86 -9.11
N ALA A 578 0.46 -1.10 -9.81
CA ALA A 578 0.24 -1.24 -11.25
C ALA A 578 1.15 -0.33 -12.10
N ASN A 579 2.06 0.44 -11.48
CA ASN A 579 2.98 1.39 -12.13
C ASN A 579 2.27 2.41 -13.04
N ILE A 580 1.06 2.81 -12.69
CA ILE A 580 0.26 3.74 -13.50
C ILE A 580 0.82 5.15 -13.42
N LEU A 581 1.04 5.62 -12.19
CA LEU A 581 1.66 6.91 -11.92
C LEU A 581 3.15 6.87 -12.26
N ALA A 582 3.84 5.76 -11.99
CA ALA A 582 5.23 5.58 -12.39
C ALA A 582 5.40 5.70 -13.93
N ASN A 583 4.51 5.10 -14.71
CA ASN A 583 4.53 5.23 -16.18
C ASN A 583 4.22 6.66 -16.62
N ALA A 584 3.24 7.34 -16.00
CA ALA A 584 2.96 8.75 -16.29
C ALA A 584 4.17 9.64 -15.97
N MET A 585 4.90 9.35 -14.90
CA MET A 585 6.11 10.08 -14.52
C MET A 585 7.24 9.88 -15.55
N TYR A 586 7.47 8.63 -15.97
CA TYR A 586 8.43 8.29 -17.01
C TYR A 586 8.10 8.95 -18.36
N GLU A 587 6.86 8.79 -18.83
CA GLU A 587 6.43 9.39 -20.09
C GLU A 587 6.37 10.91 -20.02
N GLY A 588 6.07 11.50 -18.86
CA GLY A 588 6.08 12.95 -18.66
C GLY A 588 7.45 13.57 -18.90
N ILE A 589 8.53 12.85 -18.59
CA ILE A 589 9.91 13.29 -18.85
C ILE A 589 10.36 12.90 -20.26
N TYR A 590 10.26 11.63 -20.64
CA TYR A 590 10.90 11.10 -21.85
C TYR A 590 10.00 11.07 -23.09
N SER A 591 8.68 11.18 -22.93
CA SER A 591 7.72 11.12 -24.04
C SER A 591 6.47 12.01 -23.82
N PRO A 592 6.62 13.30 -23.47
CA PRO A 592 5.52 14.12 -22.98
C PRO A 592 4.40 14.34 -24.01
N SER A 593 4.73 14.34 -25.30
CA SER A 593 3.72 14.39 -26.37
C SER A 593 2.85 13.14 -26.42
N LYS A 594 3.41 11.96 -26.12
CA LYS A 594 2.65 10.70 -26.03
C LYS A 594 1.69 10.78 -24.85
N LEU A 595 2.19 11.11 -23.66
CA LEU A 595 1.37 11.23 -22.45
C LEU A 595 0.25 12.26 -22.63
N LYS A 596 0.53 13.43 -23.23
CA LYS A 596 -0.50 14.42 -23.53
C LYS A 596 -1.62 13.83 -24.38
N ASN A 597 -1.29 13.15 -25.48
CA ASN A 597 -2.29 12.55 -26.35
C ASN A 597 -3.16 11.51 -25.62
N GLU A 598 -2.55 10.71 -24.73
CA GLU A 598 -3.29 9.77 -23.89
C GLU A 598 -4.23 10.48 -22.92
N LEU A 599 -3.76 11.54 -22.27
CA LEU A 599 -4.56 12.36 -21.35
C LEU A 599 -5.69 13.10 -22.07
N GLU A 600 -5.47 13.62 -23.27
CA GLU A 600 -6.52 14.29 -24.05
C GLU A 600 -7.69 13.35 -24.40
N ASN A 601 -7.42 12.04 -24.55
CA ASN A 601 -8.47 11.05 -24.77
C ASN A 601 -9.35 10.84 -23.52
N ILE A 602 -8.79 11.09 -22.33
CA ILE A 602 -9.47 10.92 -21.04
C ILE A 602 -10.17 12.20 -20.62
N TYR A 603 -9.42 13.31 -20.59
CA TYR A 603 -9.85 14.58 -20.02
C TYR A 603 -10.39 15.59 -21.05
N GLY A 604 -10.22 15.30 -22.35
CA GLY A 604 -10.49 16.27 -23.41
C GLY A 604 -9.27 17.13 -23.73
N LYS A 605 -9.37 18.00 -24.74
CA LYS A 605 -8.25 18.85 -25.13
C LYS A 605 -7.95 19.89 -24.05
N PHE A 606 -6.65 20.08 -23.80
CA PHE A 606 -6.10 21.10 -22.91
C PHE A 606 -4.76 21.59 -23.44
#